data_AF-A0A936N4D3-F1
#
_entry.id   AF-A0A936N4D3-F1
#
_cell.length_a   1.000
_cell.length_b   1.000
_cell.length_c   1.000
_cell.angle_alpha   90.00
_cell.angle_beta   90.00
_cell.angle_gamma   90.00
#
_symmetry.space_group_name_H-M   'P 1'
#
loop_
_entity.id
_entity.type
_entity.pdbx_description
1 polymer ?
#
loop_
_entity_poly.entity_id
_entity_poly.type
_entity_poly.pdbx_seq_one_letter_code
_entity_poly.pdbx_strand_id
1 'polypeptide(L)'
;MGVHLRKKKIANGKQSLYLDFYPPIKGGDGKFTRREYLNRYVYEKPKTQEEKLHNKENLVFAEGLKNRREKDILNEQDGIFNSQNKKRDFIDFFQGLCEKRKESDGNYGNWLSALHYLKSFTSGKCKMGDLTEDFCNKFKEYLLQANRLNTVKGLRLSQNSALSYFNKFRCAINEAFDARLLNENPLRHIKAIPQKETKREFFTQEELQLLVKTECDLEALKKSQFFQP
;
A
#
# COMPACT_ATOMS: atom_id res chain seq x y z
N MET A 1 26.53 2.60 -10.18
CA MET A 1 26.13 3.80 -10.96
C MET A 1 26.92 5.00 -10.42
N GLY A 2 27.21 6.02 -11.23
CA GLY A 2 27.95 7.21 -10.80
C GLY A 2 27.20 8.51 -11.07
N VAL A 3 27.21 9.43 -10.11
CA VAL A 3 26.70 10.81 -10.25
C VAL A 3 27.87 11.79 -10.23
N HIS A 4 28.09 12.51 -11.32
CA HIS A 4 29.18 13.46 -11.43
C HIS A 4 28.67 14.88 -11.64
N LEU A 5 29.11 15.81 -10.79
CA LEU A 5 28.89 17.23 -11.00
C LEU A 5 29.83 17.72 -12.13
N ARG A 6 29.26 18.29 -13.18
CA ARG A 6 29.99 18.81 -14.34
C ARG A 6 29.60 20.26 -14.64
N LYS A 7 30.46 20.93 -15.40
CA LYS A 7 30.30 22.31 -15.85
C LYS A 7 30.21 22.35 -17.36
N LYS A 8 29.29 23.15 -17.91
CA LYS A 8 29.17 23.40 -19.36
C LYS A 8 29.32 24.90 -19.61
N LYS A 9 30.24 25.29 -20.49
CA LYS A 9 30.38 26.70 -20.88
C LYS A 9 29.08 27.21 -21.50
N ILE A 10 28.67 28.40 -21.10
CA ILE A 10 27.53 29.15 -21.64
C ILE A 10 27.99 30.57 -21.98
N ALA A 11 27.10 31.37 -22.57
CA ALA A 11 27.40 32.76 -22.93
C ALA A 11 27.87 33.60 -21.72
N ASN A 12 28.54 34.70 -22.01
CA ASN A 12 28.96 35.71 -21.03
C ASN A 12 29.98 35.22 -19.99
N GLY A 13 30.89 34.31 -20.37
CA GLY A 13 31.95 33.84 -19.49
C GLY A 13 31.46 33.06 -18.26
N LYS A 14 30.28 32.44 -18.38
CA LYS A 14 29.64 31.65 -17.33
C LYS A 14 29.69 30.16 -17.68
N GLN A 15 29.55 29.32 -16.67
CA GLN A 15 29.45 27.87 -16.82
C GLN A 15 28.21 27.38 -16.07
N SER A 16 27.31 26.70 -16.78
CA SER A 16 26.14 26.05 -16.18
C SER A 16 26.54 24.77 -15.46
N LEU A 17 25.96 24.53 -14.28
CA LEU A 17 26.15 23.32 -13.49
C LEU A 17 25.09 22.27 -13.83
N TYR A 18 25.53 21.01 -14.00
CA TYR A 18 24.65 19.88 -14.26
C TYR A 18 25.22 18.59 -13.67
N LEU A 19 24.34 17.63 -13.40
CA LEU A 19 24.71 16.27 -13.00
C LEU A 19 24.76 15.37 -14.24
N ASP A 20 25.80 14.56 -14.36
CA ASP A 20 25.96 13.52 -15.39
C ASP A 20 25.84 12.14 -14.72
N PHE A 21 24.91 11.32 -15.22
CA PHE A 21 24.58 10.00 -14.69
C PHE A 21 25.11 8.90 -15.60
N TYR A 22 25.78 7.89 -15.03
CA TYR A 22 26.21 6.71 -15.78
C TYR A 22 25.98 5.40 -14.99
N PRO A 23 25.20 4.43 -15.54
CA PRO A 23 24.29 4.55 -16.70
C PRO A 23 23.20 5.63 -16.54
N PRO A 24 22.48 6.00 -17.63
CA PRO A 24 21.36 6.94 -17.59
C PRO A 24 20.26 6.52 -16.59
N ILE A 25 19.65 7.50 -15.93
CA ILE A 25 18.57 7.28 -14.94
C ILE A 25 17.20 7.59 -15.54
N LYS A 26 16.13 7.01 -14.99
CA LYS A 26 14.76 7.26 -15.46
C LYS A 26 14.24 8.58 -14.87
N GLY A 27 13.89 9.53 -15.72
CA GLY A 27 13.27 10.80 -15.34
C GLY A 27 11.81 10.64 -14.92
N GLY A 28 11.21 11.72 -14.39
CA GLY A 28 9.80 11.72 -13.97
C GLY A 28 8.80 11.49 -15.11
N ASP A 29 9.21 11.74 -16.36
CA ASP A 29 8.47 11.45 -17.59
C ASP A 29 8.61 9.98 -18.04
N GLY A 30 9.36 9.17 -17.30
CA GLY A 30 9.63 7.78 -17.61
C GLY A 30 10.72 7.56 -18.67
N LYS A 31 11.32 8.62 -19.23
CA LYS A 31 12.42 8.52 -20.20
C LYS A 31 13.77 8.47 -19.51
N PHE A 32 14.72 7.76 -20.09
CA PHE A 32 16.08 7.76 -19.58
C PHE A 32 16.79 9.08 -19.90
N THR A 33 17.32 9.73 -18.88
CA THR A 33 18.17 10.92 -19.01
C THR A 33 19.56 10.65 -18.47
N ARG A 34 20.55 11.15 -19.20
CA ARG A 34 21.95 11.16 -18.77
C ARG A 34 22.30 12.43 -18.01
N ARG A 35 21.53 13.51 -18.16
CA ARG A 35 21.91 14.84 -17.67
C ARG A 35 20.74 15.55 -16.99
N GLU A 36 21.02 16.15 -15.83
CA GLU A 36 20.09 17.04 -15.11
C GLU A 36 20.76 18.40 -14.90
N TYR A 37 20.24 19.44 -15.56
CA TYR A 37 20.76 20.80 -15.42
C TYR A 37 20.19 21.45 -14.17
N LEU A 38 21.05 22.05 -13.34
CA LEU A 38 20.67 22.57 -12.03
C LEU A 38 20.09 23.99 -12.08
N ASN A 39 20.00 24.59 -13.27
CA ASN A 39 19.65 26.00 -13.48
C ASN A 39 20.47 26.97 -12.61
N ARG A 40 21.71 26.56 -12.27
CA ARG A 40 22.72 27.37 -11.60
C ARG A 40 23.93 27.53 -12.50
N TYR A 41 24.68 28.61 -12.29
CA TYR A 41 25.90 28.88 -13.02
C TYR A 41 27.01 29.34 -12.08
N VAL A 42 28.22 29.31 -12.60
CA VAL A 42 29.42 29.89 -11.99
C VAL A 42 30.14 30.74 -13.01
N TYR A 43 30.81 31.81 -12.57
CA TYR A 43 31.71 32.60 -13.42
C TYR A 43 32.96 31.78 -13.73
N GLU A 44 33.37 31.71 -15.00
CA GLU A 44 34.56 30.97 -15.44
C GLU A 44 35.85 31.59 -14.89
N LYS A 45 35.89 32.92 -14.81
CA LYS A 45 37.01 33.71 -14.28
C LYS A 45 36.47 34.78 -13.32
N PRO A 46 36.13 34.43 -12.06
CA PRO A 46 35.59 35.38 -11.10
C PRO A 46 36.66 36.41 -10.70
N LYS A 47 36.36 37.70 -10.88
CA LYS A 47 37.24 38.84 -10.60
C LYS A 47 36.93 39.48 -9.25
N THR A 48 35.65 39.65 -8.91
CA THR A 48 35.24 40.33 -7.67
C THR A 48 35.09 39.34 -6.50
N GLN A 49 35.08 39.85 -5.26
CA GLN A 49 34.78 39.00 -4.09
C GLN A 49 33.35 38.43 -4.17
N GLU A 50 32.39 39.20 -4.65
CA GLU A 50 31.00 38.75 -4.83
C GLU A 50 30.90 37.60 -5.85
N GLU A 51 31.60 37.66 -6.98
CA GLU A 51 31.63 36.58 -7.96
C GLU A 51 32.26 35.30 -7.39
N LYS A 52 33.30 35.44 -6.56
CA LYS A 52 33.92 34.31 -5.85
C LYS A 52 32.95 33.69 -4.83
N LEU A 53 32.23 34.51 -4.07
CA LEU A 53 31.23 34.06 -3.10
C LEU A 53 30.07 33.35 -3.81
N HIS A 54 29.54 33.94 -4.89
CA HIS A 54 28.52 33.34 -5.74
C HIS A 54 28.92 31.97 -6.27
N ASN A 55 30.16 31.82 -6.75
CA ASN A 55 30.67 30.53 -7.19
C ASN A 55 30.72 29.51 -6.05
N LYS A 56 31.18 29.92 -4.86
CA LYS A 56 31.25 29.06 -3.68
C LYS A 56 29.88 28.54 -3.28
N GLU A 57 28.89 29.43 -3.16
CA GLU A 57 27.51 29.07 -2.78
C GLU A 57 26.87 28.10 -3.78
N ASN A 58 26.99 28.38 -5.08
CA ASN A 58 26.43 27.52 -6.12
C ASN A 58 27.12 26.15 -6.18
N LEU A 59 28.44 26.09 -5.94
CA LEU A 59 29.16 24.81 -5.88
C LEU A 59 28.76 23.99 -4.65
N VAL A 60 28.61 24.62 -3.48
CA VAL A 60 28.12 23.95 -2.26
C VAL A 60 26.71 23.39 -2.48
N PHE A 61 25.81 24.19 -3.07
CA PHE A 61 24.48 23.74 -3.42
C PHE A 61 24.51 22.54 -4.38
N ALA A 62 25.32 22.62 -5.44
CA ALA A 62 25.42 21.58 -6.45
C ALA A 62 26.02 20.27 -5.91
N GLU A 63 27.03 20.36 -5.03
CA GLU A 63 27.59 19.18 -4.35
C GLU A 63 26.56 18.56 -3.39
N GLY A 64 25.79 19.38 -2.66
CA GLY A 64 24.70 18.90 -1.83
C GLY A 64 23.63 18.14 -2.62
N LEU A 65 23.28 18.64 -3.81
CA LEU A 65 22.32 17.98 -4.69
C LEU A 65 22.89 16.69 -5.32
N LYS A 66 24.17 16.69 -5.73
CA LYS A 66 24.88 15.49 -6.19
C LYS A 66 24.85 14.41 -5.11
N ASN A 67 25.23 14.73 -3.87
CA ASN A 67 25.24 13.79 -2.75
C ASN A 67 23.83 13.23 -2.45
N ARG A 68 22.78 14.05 -2.62
CA ARG A 68 21.39 13.59 -2.50
C ARG A 68 21.04 12.58 -3.61
N ARG A 69 21.33 12.91 -4.87
CA ARG A 69 21.07 12.03 -6.01
C ARG A 69 21.84 10.71 -5.94
N GLU A 70 23.09 10.75 -5.51
CA GLU A 70 23.91 9.55 -5.33
C GLU A 70 23.32 8.63 -4.25
N LYS A 71 22.85 9.20 -3.14
CA LYS A 71 22.08 8.46 -2.14
C LYS A 71 20.78 7.89 -2.71
N ASP A 72 20.01 8.66 -3.48
CA ASP A 72 18.76 8.18 -4.08
C ASP A 72 19.01 7.00 -5.04
N ILE A 73 20.06 7.07 -5.85
CA ILE A 73 20.44 6.00 -6.77
C ILE A 73 20.92 4.77 -6.01
N LEU A 74 21.80 4.91 -5.02
CA LEU A 74 22.19 3.79 -4.15
C LEU A 74 20.95 3.18 -3.46
N ASN A 75 20.01 4.03 -3.04
CA ASN A 75 18.75 3.59 -2.45
C ASN A 75 17.87 2.80 -3.41
N GLU A 76 17.83 3.17 -4.69
CA GLU A 76 17.12 2.41 -5.72
C GLU A 76 17.86 1.11 -6.11
N GLN A 77 19.19 1.13 -6.20
CA GLN A 77 20.01 -0.01 -6.59
C GLN A 77 20.04 -1.11 -5.52
N ASP A 78 20.18 -0.72 -4.25
CA ASP A 78 20.27 -1.65 -3.11
C ASP A 78 18.89 -1.97 -2.50
N GLY A 79 17.81 -1.41 -3.07
CA GLY A 79 16.47 -1.50 -2.50
C GLY A 79 16.32 -0.80 -1.13
N ILE A 80 17.25 0.08 -0.75
CA ILE A 80 17.28 0.85 0.51
C ILE A 80 16.26 2.00 0.51
N PHE A 81 15.68 2.40 -0.64
CA PHE A 81 14.48 3.25 -0.69
C PHE A 81 13.34 2.65 0.16
N ASN A 82 13.37 1.33 0.33
CA ASN A 82 12.49 0.59 1.21
C ASN A 82 12.74 0.84 2.70
N SER A 83 13.86 1.39 3.17
CA SER A 83 14.10 1.55 4.62
C SER A 83 13.08 2.48 5.30
N GLN A 84 12.69 3.57 4.63
CA GLN A 84 11.63 4.45 5.14
C GLN A 84 10.24 3.85 4.90
N ASN A 85 10.00 3.22 3.75
CA ASN A 85 8.73 2.57 3.46
C ASN A 85 8.48 1.39 4.40
N LYS A 86 9.50 0.58 4.71
CA LYS A 86 9.51 -0.49 5.73
C LYS A 86 9.09 -0.01 7.10
N LYS A 87 9.30 1.27 7.44
CA LYS A 87 8.89 1.86 8.72
C LYS A 87 7.46 2.38 8.71
N ARG A 88 6.84 2.57 7.53
CA ARG A 88 5.45 3.02 7.42
C ARG A 88 4.54 1.97 8.04
N ASP A 89 3.49 2.46 8.69
CA ASP A 89 2.48 1.62 9.30
C ASP A 89 1.53 1.08 8.22
N PHE A 90 1.45 -0.23 8.11
CA PHE A 90 0.55 -0.92 7.20
C PHE A 90 -0.89 -0.92 7.71
N ILE A 91 -1.12 -0.88 9.03
CA ILE A 91 -2.46 -0.76 9.62
C ILE A 91 -3.08 0.57 9.22
N ASP A 92 -2.32 1.67 9.30
CA ASP A 92 -2.80 2.99 8.88
C ASP A 92 -3.07 3.03 7.37
N PHE A 93 -2.18 2.44 6.56
CA PHE A 93 -2.40 2.31 5.12
C PHE A 93 -3.68 1.55 4.80
N PHE A 94 -3.89 0.39 5.43
CA PHE A 94 -5.09 -0.44 5.26
C PHE A 94 -6.33 0.34 5.70
N GLN A 95 -6.28 1.05 6.82
CA GLN A 95 -7.39 1.88 7.28
C GLN A 95 -7.77 2.96 6.26
N GLY A 96 -6.78 3.61 5.62
CA GLY A 96 -7.04 4.52 4.51
C GLY A 96 -7.72 3.86 3.31
N LEU A 97 -7.42 2.58 3.02
CA LEU A 97 -8.12 1.81 1.99
C LEU A 97 -9.57 1.49 2.37
N CYS A 98 -9.87 1.29 3.65
CA CYS A 98 -11.23 1.11 4.15
C CYS A 98 -12.05 2.38 3.97
N GLU A 99 -11.54 3.55 4.40
CA GLU A 99 -12.27 4.82 4.32
C GLU A 99 -12.64 5.20 2.89
N LYS A 100 -11.75 4.96 1.91
CA LYS A 100 -12.05 5.17 0.47
C LYS A 100 -13.22 4.34 -0.05
N ARG A 101 -13.62 3.30 0.66
CA ARG A 101 -14.67 2.34 0.26
C ARG A 101 -15.92 2.46 1.12
N LYS A 102 -15.98 3.47 1.99
CA LYS A 102 -17.09 3.67 2.94
C LYS A 102 -18.43 3.87 2.25
N GLU A 103 -18.43 4.50 1.07
CA GLU A 103 -19.62 4.75 0.25
C GLU A 103 -20.01 3.56 -0.64
N SER A 104 -19.20 2.49 -0.68
CA SER A 104 -19.49 1.30 -1.48
C SER A 104 -20.37 0.30 -0.71
N ASP A 105 -21.61 0.14 -1.16
CA ASP A 105 -22.56 -0.81 -0.57
C ASP A 105 -22.01 -2.24 -0.51
N GLY A 106 -22.17 -2.90 0.64
CA GLY A 106 -21.90 -4.32 0.87
C GLY A 106 -20.42 -4.74 0.99
N ASN A 107 -19.45 -3.92 0.58
CA ASN A 107 -18.03 -4.31 0.57
C ASN A 107 -17.24 -3.76 1.77
N TYR A 108 -17.61 -2.57 2.26
CA TYR A 108 -16.93 -1.88 3.36
C TYR A 108 -16.83 -2.74 4.64
N GLY A 109 -17.91 -3.42 5.03
CA GLY A 109 -17.92 -4.26 6.24
C GLY A 109 -16.91 -5.40 6.22
N ASN A 110 -16.63 -5.98 5.05
CA ASN A 110 -15.62 -7.03 4.91
C ASN A 110 -14.20 -6.50 5.02
N TRP A 111 -13.94 -5.29 4.49
CA TRP A 111 -12.65 -4.60 4.65
C TRP A 111 -12.39 -4.23 6.10
N LEU A 112 -13.40 -3.67 6.78
CA LEU A 112 -13.30 -3.30 8.18
C LEU A 112 -13.09 -4.53 9.07
N SER A 113 -13.82 -5.62 8.82
CA SER A 113 -13.62 -6.89 9.52
C SER A 113 -12.20 -7.41 9.34
N ALA A 114 -11.68 -7.44 8.10
CA ALA A 114 -10.32 -7.86 7.82
C ALA A 114 -9.28 -7.02 8.59
N LEU A 115 -9.48 -5.70 8.65
CA LEU A 115 -8.64 -4.78 9.41
C LEU A 115 -8.69 -5.09 10.92
N HIS A 116 -9.86 -5.39 11.49
CA HIS A 116 -9.97 -5.75 12.91
C HIS A 116 -9.25 -7.05 13.25
N TYR A 117 -9.37 -8.09 12.41
CA TYR A 117 -8.61 -9.33 12.61
C TYR A 117 -7.12 -9.11 12.46
N LEU A 118 -6.69 -8.27 11.52
CA LEU A 118 -5.28 -7.91 11.37
C LEU A 118 -4.77 -7.19 12.63
N LYS A 119 -5.50 -6.18 13.14
CA LYS A 119 -5.18 -5.49 14.40
C LYS A 119 -5.11 -6.48 15.58
N SER A 120 -6.03 -7.44 15.66
CA SER A 120 -6.00 -8.48 16.71
C SER A 120 -4.80 -9.42 16.57
N PHE A 121 -4.38 -9.75 15.35
CA PHE A 121 -3.24 -10.62 15.09
C PHE A 121 -1.91 -9.94 15.43
N THR A 122 -1.79 -8.65 15.14
CA THR A 122 -0.54 -7.89 15.29
C THR A 122 -0.47 -7.03 16.55
N SER A 123 -1.46 -7.14 17.44
CA SER A 123 -1.61 -6.23 18.60
C SER A 123 -1.63 -4.75 18.20
N GLY A 124 -2.23 -4.47 17.04
CA GLY A 124 -2.45 -3.13 16.51
C GLY A 124 -1.24 -2.48 15.82
N LYS A 125 -0.11 -3.18 15.67
CA LYS A 125 1.11 -2.62 15.07
C LYS A 125 1.64 -3.53 13.97
N CYS A 126 1.73 -3.03 12.74
CA CYS A 126 2.32 -3.77 11.63
C CYS A 126 2.98 -2.78 10.69
N LYS A 127 4.27 -2.93 10.43
CA LYS A 127 4.97 -2.10 9.48
C LYS A 127 5.03 -2.79 8.11
N MET A 128 5.22 -2.01 7.05
CA MET A 128 5.41 -2.57 5.70
C MET A 128 6.57 -3.58 5.64
N GLY A 129 7.62 -3.38 6.45
CA GLY A 129 8.76 -4.30 6.50
C GLY A 129 8.46 -5.64 7.16
N ASP A 130 7.37 -5.74 7.94
CA ASP A 130 6.96 -6.98 8.59
C ASP A 130 6.18 -7.90 7.63
N LEU A 131 5.73 -7.36 6.49
CA LEU A 131 4.95 -8.06 5.46
C LEU A 131 5.81 -9.00 4.62
N THR A 132 6.22 -10.10 5.24
CA THR A 132 6.92 -11.21 4.60
C THR A 132 5.95 -12.29 4.14
N GLU A 133 6.42 -13.23 3.33
CA GLU A 133 5.64 -14.40 2.93
C GLU A 133 5.18 -15.22 4.16
N ASP A 134 6.07 -15.41 5.13
CA ASP A 134 5.79 -16.08 6.41
C ASP A 134 4.71 -15.34 7.21
N PHE A 135 4.79 -14.01 7.32
CA PHE A 135 3.76 -13.21 7.97
C PHE A 135 2.38 -13.41 7.31
N CYS A 136 2.34 -13.39 5.98
CA CYS A 136 1.09 -13.55 5.24
C CYS A 136 0.49 -14.97 5.42
N ASN A 137 1.32 -16.01 5.48
CA ASN A 137 0.87 -17.38 5.78
C ASN A 137 0.38 -17.52 7.22
N LYS A 138 1.11 -16.97 8.20
CA LYS A 138 0.68 -16.96 9.61
C LYS A 138 -0.65 -16.24 9.80
N PHE A 139 -0.85 -15.11 9.12
CA PHE A 139 -2.12 -14.40 9.17
C PHE A 139 -3.26 -15.21 8.53
N LYS A 140 -3.00 -15.89 7.41
CA LYS A 140 -3.95 -16.82 6.78
C LYS A 140 -4.37 -17.93 7.75
N GLU A 141 -3.41 -18.57 8.41
CA GLU A 141 -3.66 -19.63 9.40
C GLU A 141 -4.43 -19.12 10.60
N TYR A 142 -4.06 -17.94 11.10
CA TYR A 142 -4.78 -17.25 12.17
C TYR A 142 -6.26 -17.05 11.80
N LEU A 143 -6.58 -16.55 10.61
CA LEU A 143 -7.97 -16.35 10.18
C LEU A 143 -8.77 -17.66 10.14
N LEU A 144 -8.13 -18.80 9.82
CA LEU A 144 -8.78 -20.11 9.81
C LEU A 144 -9.07 -20.65 11.22
N GLN A 145 -8.35 -20.18 12.23
CA GLN A 145 -8.48 -20.62 13.62
C GLN A 145 -9.14 -19.58 14.54
N ALA A 146 -9.31 -18.34 14.07
CA ALA A 146 -9.78 -17.23 14.86
C ALA A 146 -11.25 -17.39 15.31
N ASN A 147 -11.53 -16.84 16.49
CA ASN A 147 -12.90 -16.68 16.99
C ASN A 147 -13.53 -15.39 16.44
N ARG A 148 -14.85 -15.37 16.35
CA ARG A 148 -15.61 -14.18 15.96
C ARG A 148 -15.43 -13.08 17.00
N LEU A 149 -14.96 -11.91 16.56
CA LEU A 149 -14.65 -10.77 17.46
C LEU A 149 -15.88 -10.12 18.10
N ASN A 150 -17.06 -10.19 17.46
CA ASN A 150 -18.30 -9.51 17.89
C ASN A 150 -19.46 -10.48 18.12
N THR A 151 -19.21 -11.66 18.69
CA THR A 151 -20.25 -12.67 18.95
C THR A 151 -19.96 -13.37 20.28
N VAL A 152 -20.88 -14.24 20.71
CA VAL A 152 -20.70 -15.15 21.85
C VAL A 152 -19.29 -15.76 21.82
N LYS A 153 -18.59 -15.63 22.95
CA LYS A 153 -17.21 -16.10 23.11
C LYS A 153 -17.13 -17.59 22.71
N GLY A 154 -16.17 -17.92 21.86
CA GLY A 154 -15.88 -19.30 21.45
C GLY A 154 -16.44 -19.72 20.09
N LEU A 155 -17.24 -18.90 19.42
CA LEU A 155 -17.67 -19.19 18.04
C LEU A 155 -16.54 -18.94 17.05
N ARG A 156 -16.17 -19.95 16.28
CA ARG A 156 -15.13 -19.86 15.25
C ARG A 156 -15.60 -19.05 14.04
N LEU A 157 -14.64 -18.39 13.39
CA LEU A 157 -14.85 -17.73 12.12
C LEU A 157 -15.16 -18.78 11.04
N SER A 158 -16.14 -18.50 10.18
CA SER A 158 -16.44 -19.42 9.08
C SER A 158 -15.33 -19.38 8.03
N GLN A 159 -15.10 -20.50 7.33
CA GLN A 159 -14.09 -20.56 6.27
C GLN A 159 -14.33 -19.53 5.15
N ASN A 160 -15.59 -19.29 4.77
CA ASN A 160 -15.92 -18.30 3.73
C ASN A 160 -15.72 -16.86 4.21
N SER A 161 -15.94 -16.59 5.50
CA SER A 161 -15.59 -15.29 6.10
C SER A 161 -14.07 -15.11 6.13
N ALA A 162 -13.31 -16.13 6.55
CA ALA A 162 -11.84 -16.12 6.55
C ALA A 162 -11.28 -15.89 5.14
N LEU A 163 -11.82 -16.59 4.13
CA LEU A 163 -11.53 -16.35 2.71
C LEU A 163 -11.77 -14.89 2.32
N SER A 164 -12.95 -14.35 2.63
CA SER A 164 -13.31 -12.99 2.26
C SER A 164 -12.36 -11.97 2.88
N TYR A 165 -12.01 -12.12 4.16
CA TYR A 165 -11.10 -11.22 4.87
C TYR A 165 -9.66 -11.35 4.37
N PHE A 166 -9.20 -12.58 4.12
CA PHE A 166 -7.88 -12.81 3.56
C PHE A 166 -7.75 -12.19 2.16
N ASN A 167 -8.80 -12.25 1.33
CA ASN A 167 -8.81 -11.59 0.03
C ASN A 167 -8.73 -10.06 0.13
N LYS A 168 -9.33 -9.44 1.16
CA LYS A 168 -9.18 -7.98 1.39
C LYS A 168 -7.74 -7.63 1.77
N PHE A 169 -7.14 -8.43 2.65
CA PHE A 169 -5.72 -8.30 2.99
C PHE A 169 -4.82 -8.48 1.78
N ARG A 170 -5.09 -9.47 0.92
CA ARG A 170 -4.35 -9.66 -0.34
C ARG A 170 -4.46 -8.44 -1.25
N CYS A 171 -5.65 -7.88 -1.37
CA CYS A 171 -5.87 -6.67 -2.16
C CYS A 171 -5.07 -5.49 -1.60
N ALA A 172 -5.05 -5.30 -0.28
CA ALA A 172 -4.28 -4.25 0.37
C ALA A 172 -2.77 -4.38 0.13
N ILE A 173 -2.22 -5.59 0.17
CA ILE A 173 -0.81 -5.84 -0.15
C ILE A 173 -0.51 -5.53 -1.62
N ASN A 174 -1.38 -5.97 -2.54
CA ASN A 174 -1.19 -5.66 -3.96
C ASN A 174 -1.22 -4.15 -4.21
N GLU A 175 -2.15 -3.41 -3.60
CA GLU A 175 -2.16 -1.95 -3.68
C GLU A 175 -0.89 -1.31 -3.08
N ALA A 176 -0.38 -1.84 -1.97
CA ALA A 176 0.88 -1.37 -1.39
C ALA A 176 2.08 -1.64 -2.31
N PHE A 177 2.09 -2.78 -3.00
CA PHE A 177 3.11 -3.13 -3.99
C PHE A 177 3.03 -2.23 -5.23
N ASP A 178 1.83 -2.03 -5.78
CA ASP A 178 1.61 -1.15 -6.94
C ASP A 178 1.98 0.31 -6.63
N ALA A 179 1.73 0.75 -5.39
CA ALA A 179 2.17 2.06 -4.87
C ALA A 179 3.68 2.15 -4.55
N ARG A 180 4.46 1.10 -4.83
CA ARG A 180 5.90 0.98 -4.55
C ARG A 180 6.26 1.17 -3.06
N LEU A 181 5.35 0.80 -2.18
CA LEU A 181 5.59 0.76 -0.72
C LEU A 181 6.25 -0.55 -0.29
N LEU A 182 6.15 -1.60 -1.12
CA LEU A 182 6.81 -2.88 -0.96
C LEU A 182 7.78 -3.12 -2.13
N ASN A 183 8.95 -3.68 -1.85
CA ASN A 183 9.93 -4.02 -2.90
C ASN A 183 9.51 -5.25 -3.70
N GLU A 184 8.96 -6.23 -3.01
CA GLU A 184 8.53 -7.51 -3.57
C GLU A 184 7.11 -7.79 -3.09
N ASN A 185 6.35 -8.52 -3.89
CA ASN A 185 5.01 -8.93 -3.50
C ASN A 185 5.10 -10.22 -2.66
N PRO A 186 4.82 -10.18 -1.34
CA PRO A 186 4.94 -11.35 -0.47
C PRO A 186 3.86 -12.42 -0.75
N LEU A 187 2.88 -12.14 -1.62
CA LEU A 187 1.79 -13.06 -1.94
C LEU A 187 2.07 -13.94 -3.16
N ARG A 188 3.23 -13.79 -3.81
CA ARG A 188 3.54 -14.44 -5.10
C ARG A 188 3.36 -15.96 -5.06
N HIS A 189 3.69 -16.60 -3.94
CA HIS A 189 3.61 -18.05 -3.75
C HIS A 189 2.49 -18.49 -2.80
N ILE A 190 1.69 -17.54 -2.29
CA ILE A 190 0.65 -17.83 -1.31
C ILE A 190 -0.66 -18.15 -2.00
N LYS A 191 -1.11 -19.40 -1.84
CA LYS A 191 -2.42 -19.87 -2.30
C LYS A 191 -3.56 -19.20 -1.53
N ALA A 192 -4.65 -18.89 -2.23
CA ALA A 192 -5.89 -18.42 -1.61
C ALA A 192 -6.50 -19.49 -0.68
N ILE A 193 -7.43 -19.08 0.18
CA ILE A 193 -8.27 -20.00 0.95
C ILE A 193 -9.32 -20.57 -0.02
N PRO A 194 -9.58 -21.89 -0.05
CA PRO A 194 -10.63 -22.44 -0.90
C PRO A 194 -12.01 -22.05 -0.36
N GLN A 195 -12.93 -21.71 -1.27
CA GLN A 195 -14.33 -21.48 -0.92
C GLN A 195 -14.98 -22.81 -0.54
N LYS A 196 -15.71 -22.83 0.58
CA LYS A 196 -16.51 -23.98 1.00
C LYS A 196 -17.94 -23.79 0.53
N GLU A 197 -18.52 -24.80 -0.10
CA GLU A 197 -19.93 -24.78 -0.48
C GLU A 197 -20.81 -24.65 0.76
N THR A 198 -21.77 -23.73 0.69
CA THR A 198 -22.80 -23.55 1.71
C THR A 198 -24.10 -24.08 1.16
N LYS A 199 -24.66 -25.11 1.79
CA LYS A 199 -26.05 -25.51 1.55
C LYS A 199 -26.94 -24.47 2.24
N ARG A 200 -27.69 -23.71 1.46
CA ARG A 200 -28.81 -22.93 1.97
C ARG A 200 -30.01 -23.86 1.91
N GLU A 201 -30.58 -24.16 3.08
CA GLU A 201 -31.85 -24.87 3.14
C GLU A 201 -32.94 -23.91 2.68
N PHE A 202 -33.78 -24.37 1.76
CA PHE A 202 -34.95 -23.64 1.30
C PHE A 202 -36.18 -24.37 1.84
N PHE A 203 -37.18 -23.61 2.23
CA PHE A 203 -38.47 -24.19 2.57
C PHE A 203 -39.08 -24.86 1.34
N THR A 204 -39.58 -26.07 1.53
CA THR A 204 -40.48 -26.71 0.57
C THR A 204 -41.83 -25.97 0.53
N GLN A 205 -42.61 -26.18 -0.54
CA GLN A 205 -43.93 -25.55 -0.67
C GLN A 205 -44.87 -25.92 0.50
N GLU A 206 -44.75 -27.15 0.99
CA GLU A 206 -45.54 -27.67 2.11
C GLU A 206 -45.15 -27.01 3.44
N GLU A 207 -43.84 -26.88 3.71
CA GLU A 207 -43.34 -26.15 4.89
C GLU A 207 -43.72 -24.67 4.85
N LEU A 208 -43.70 -24.05 3.68
CA LEU A 208 -44.15 -22.67 3.51
C LEU A 208 -45.64 -22.52 3.82
N GLN A 209 -46.49 -23.43 3.34
CA GLN A 209 -47.93 -23.44 3.65
C GLN A 209 -48.19 -23.67 5.14
N LEU A 210 -47.43 -24.55 5.78
CA LEU A 210 -47.50 -24.78 7.22
C LEU A 210 -47.10 -23.54 8.01
N LEU A 211 -46.04 -22.86 7.58
CA LEU A 211 -45.54 -21.64 8.21
C LEU A 211 -46.56 -20.49 8.13
N VAL A 212 -47.27 -20.35 7.01
CA VAL A 212 -48.35 -19.36 6.85
C VAL A 212 -49.55 -19.66 7.77
N LYS A 213 -49.87 -20.94 7.97
CA LYS A 213 -50.99 -21.38 8.83
C LYS A 213 -50.68 -21.31 10.32
N THR A 214 -49.40 -21.29 10.70
CA THR A 214 -48.99 -21.21 12.11
C THR A 214 -49.37 -19.84 12.69
N GLU A 215 -49.96 -19.81 13.88
CA GLU A 215 -50.29 -18.57 14.59
C GLU A 215 -49.00 -17.82 14.94
N CYS A 216 -49.00 -16.50 14.76
CA CYS A 216 -47.87 -15.65 15.07
C CYS A 216 -48.32 -14.61 16.06
N ASP A 217 -47.69 -14.57 17.23
CA ASP A 217 -48.02 -13.62 18.31
C ASP A 217 -47.88 -12.15 17.87
N LEU A 218 -47.11 -11.90 16.81
CA LEU A 218 -46.85 -10.57 16.24
C LEU A 218 -47.26 -10.53 14.76
N GLU A 219 -48.55 -10.33 14.51
CA GLU A 219 -49.15 -10.25 13.18
C GLU A 219 -48.47 -9.26 12.21
N ALA A 220 -47.87 -8.18 12.74
CA ALA A 220 -47.11 -7.22 11.92
C ALA A 220 -45.85 -7.84 11.29
N LEU A 221 -45.16 -8.73 12.00
CA LEU A 221 -43.98 -9.45 11.49
C LEU A 221 -44.37 -10.52 10.48
N LYS A 222 -45.51 -11.19 10.70
CA LYS A 222 -46.07 -12.15 9.75
C LYS A 222 -46.32 -11.47 8.40
N LYS A 223 -46.96 -10.30 8.40
CA LYS A 223 -47.24 -9.54 7.16
C LYS A 223 -45.96 -9.05 6.48
N SER A 224 -44.97 -8.54 7.22
CA SER A 224 -43.73 -8.01 6.63
C SER A 224 -42.83 -9.08 6.03
N GLN A 225 -42.82 -10.30 6.57
CA GLN A 225 -41.91 -11.35 6.11
C GLN A 225 -42.42 -12.10 4.87
N PHE A 226 -43.74 -12.20 4.70
CA PHE A 226 -44.37 -12.86 3.55
C PHE A 226 -44.78 -11.91 2.42
N PHE A 227 -44.99 -10.62 2.71
CA PHE A 227 -45.36 -9.60 1.73
C PHE A 227 -44.35 -8.44 1.73
N GLN A 228 -43.13 -8.70 1.24
CA GLN A 228 -42.30 -7.64 0.66
C GLN A 228 -42.47 -7.69 -0.87
N PRO A 229 -42.67 -6.55 -1.56
CA PRO A 229 -42.74 -6.49 -3.02
C PRO A 229 -41.42 -6.89 -3.68
#